data_AF-A0A1B6H1R3-F1
#
_entry.id   AF-A0A1B6H1R3-F1
#
_cell.length_a   1.000
_cell.length_b   1.000
_cell.length_c   1.000
_cell.angle_alpha   90.00
_cell.angle_beta   90.00
_cell.angle_gamma   90.00
#
_symmetry.space_group_name_H-M   'P 1'
#
loop_
_entity.id
_entity.type
_entity.pdbx_description
1 polymer ?
#
loop_
_entity_poly.entity_id
_entity_poly.type
_entity_poly.pdbx_seq_one_letter_code
_entity_poly.pdbx_strand_id
1 'polypeptide(L)'
;KFTVNEVQADNVYDFKKWQRLYYKMTCISQETKGKNVRKEDKVFFQISTLFQFDYSSDMKGYVKAHKTINGLIAHNYFMSKTNAPVLPPTNLAHNNKCPIKKKNR
;
A
#
# COMPACT_ATOMS: atom_id res chain seq x y z
N LYS A 1 -9.30 19.83 -11.81
CA LYS A 1 -10.10 19.06 -12.79
C LYS A 1 -9.89 17.59 -12.47
N PHE A 2 -10.94 16.86 -12.10
CA PHE A 2 -10.83 15.45 -11.70
C PHE A 2 -11.38 14.59 -12.84
N THR A 3 -10.70 13.50 -13.16
CA THR A 3 -11.10 12.56 -14.22
C THR A 3 -11.53 11.27 -13.57
N VAL A 4 -12.78 10.85 -13.79
CA VAL A 4 -13.32 9.59 -13.29
C VAL A 4 -13.22 8.57 -14.42
N ASN A 5 -12.45 7.51 -14.22
CA ASN A 5 -12.31 6.41 -15.17
C ASN A 5 -12.92 5.15 -14.57
N GLU A 6 -13.70 4.42 -15.36
CA GLU A 6 -14.13 3.07 -15.00
C GLU A 6 -12.92 2.13 -15.05
N VAL A 7 -12.67 1.39 -13.95
CA VAL A 7 -11.53 0.49 -13.86
C VAL A 7 -11.78 -0.74 -14.73
N GLN A 8 -11.13 -0.77 -15.88
CA GLN A 8 -11.04 -1.95 -16.73
C GLN A 8 -10.05 -2.97 -16.15
N ALA A 9 -10.18 -4.24 -16.50
CA ALA A 9 -9.36 -5.31 -15.92
C ALA A 9 -7.86 -5.21 -16.22
N ASP A 10 -7.51 -4.60 -17.36
CA ASP A 10 -6.16 -4.21 -17.76
C ASP A 10 -5.59 -3.04 -16.95
N ASN A 11 -6.37 -2.46 -16.02
CA ASN A 11 -5.92 -1.43 -15.10
C ASN A 11 -5.70 -1.96 -13.66
N VAL A 12 -5.80 -3.28 -13.44
CA VAL A 12 -5.59 -3.90 -12.12
C VAL A 12 -4.20 -4.53 -12.05
N TYR A 13 -3.31 -3.95 -11.25
CA TYR A 13 -1.94 -4.42 -11.09
C TYR A 13 -1.75 -5.38 -9.91
N ASP A 14 -0.81 -6.34 -10.02
CA ASP A 14 -0.49 -7.28 -8.94
C ASP A 14 0.35 -6.59 -7.85
N PHE A 15 -0.35 -5.89 -6.97
CA PHE A 15 0.26 -5.23 -5.83
C PHE A 15 0.98 -6.22 -4.91
N LYS A 16 0.46 -7.44 -4.68
CA LYS A 16 1.02 -8.37 -3.69
C LYS A 16 2.39 -8.90 -4.14
N LYS A 17 2.50 -9.31 -5.41
CA LYS A 17 3.78 -9.79 -5.96
C LYS A 17 4.80 -8.65 -6.03
N TRP A 18 4.36 -7.47 -6.48
CA TRP A 18 5.19 -6.28 -6.51
C TRP A 18 5.69 -5.86 -5.13
N GLN A 19 4.80 -5.75 -4.14
CA GLN A 19 5.13 -5.38 -2.77
C GLN A 19 6.19 -6.32 -2.20
N ARG A 20 6.09 -7.64 -2.44
CA ARG A 20 7.06 -8.60 -1.91
C ARG A 20 8.48 -8.39 -2.45
N LEU A 21 8.66 -7.83 -3.64
CA LEU A 21 9.96 -7.55 -4.23
C LEU A 21 10.63 -6.35 -3.56
N TYR A 22 9.89 -5.27 -3.38
CA TYR A 22 10.47 -3.98 -2.95
C TYR A 22 10.25 -3.67 -1.46
N TYR A 23 9.23 -4.28 -0.85
CA TYR A 23 8.77 -3.94 0.48
C TYR A 23 8.68 -5.13 1.46
N LYS A 24 8.90 -4.84 2.74
CA LYS A 24 8.72 -5.76 3.86
C LYS A 24 7.24 -6.05 4.07
N MET A 25 6.87 -7.31 4.30
CA MET A 25 5.47 -7.70 4.55
C MET A 25 4.99 -7.25 5.93
N THR A 26 5.88 -7.22 6.92
CA THR A 26 5.60 -6.78 8.27
C THR A 26 6.59 -5.70 8.67
N CYS A 27 6.07 -4.61 9.23
CA CYS A 27 6.87 -3.56 9.82
C CYS A 27 6.05 -2.85 10.90
N ILE A 28 6.75 -2.24 11.85
CA ILE A 28 6.14 -1.43 12.89
C ILE A 28 6.20 0.03 12.42
N SER A 29 5.17 0.79 12.76
CA SER A 29 5.12 2.23 12.50
C SER A 29 6.36 2.91 13.09
N GLN A 30 6.86 3.94 12.42
CA GLN A 30 8.06 4.65 12.89
C GLN A 30 7.81 5.36 14.22
N GLU A 31 6.57 5.75 14.46
CA GLU A 31 6.09 6.42 15.67
C GLU A 31 6.17 5.48 16.89
N THR A 32 5.90 4.18 16.70
CA THR A 32 5.82 3.21 17.81
C THR A 32 6.94 2.16 17.81
N LYS A 33 7.99 2.32 16.98
CA LYS A 33 9.06 1.30 16.87
C LYS A 33 9.98 1.23 18.09
N GLY A 34 10.00 2.27 18.93
CA GLY A 34 10.93 2.43 20.04
C GLY A 34 10.90 1.29 21.07
N LYS A 35 12.00 1.13 21.82
CA LYS A 35 12.09 0.17 22.93
C LYS A 35 11.22 0.57 24.14
N ASN A 36 10.93 1.86 24.28
CA ASN A 36 10.16 2.42 25.38
C ASN A 36 8.63 2.28 25.19
N VAL A 37 8.19 1.81 24.02
CA VAL A 37 6.78 1.60 23.72
C VAL A 37 6.42 0.14 24.00
N ARG A 38 5.39 -0.09 24.81
CA ARG A 38 4.91 -1.45 25.13
C ARG A 38 4.48 -2.16 23.87
N LYS A 39 4.59 -3.50 23.87
CA LYS A 39 4.29 -4.32 22.67
C LYS A 39 2.85 -4.14 22.17
N GLU A 40 1.90 -3.98 23.09
CA GLU A 40 0.48 -3.73 22.83
C GLU A 40 0.21 -2.38 22.15
N ASP A 41 1.02 -1.36 22.43
CA ASP A 41 0.89 -0.02 21.86
C ASP A 41 1.59 0.10 20.49
N LYS A 42 2.27 -0.96 20.03
CA LYS A 42 2.95 -0.96 18.73
C LYS A 42 1.94 -1.07 17.61
N VAL A 43 1.95 -0.08 16.72
CA VAL A 43 1.13 -0.10 15.52
C VAL A 43 1.86 -0.88 14.44
N PHE A 44 1.33 -2.05 14.09
CA PHE A 44 1.84 -2.90 13.02
C PHE A 44 1.21 -2.53 11.69
N PHE A 45 1.99 -2.74 10.62
CA PHE A 45 1.49 -2.67 9.26
C PHE A 45 0.55 -3.85 8.97
N GLN A 46 -0.68 -3.57 8.56
CA GLN A 46 -1.68 -4.56 8.18
C GLN A 46 -2.42 -4.13 6.91
N ILE A 47 -2.03 -4.67 5.75
CA ILE A 47 -2.57 -4.20 4.47
C ILE A 47 -4.10 -4.31 4.34
N SER A 48 -4.71 -5.30 4.98
CA SER A 48 -6.17 -5.49 4.96
C SER A 48 -6.95 -4.40 5.69
N THR A 49 -6.28 -3.57 6.50
CA THR A 49 -6.91 -2.49 7.28
C THR A 49 -6.58 -1.10 6.72
N LEU A 50 -5.80 -1.04 5.64
CA LEU A 50 -5.32 0.20 5.05
C LEU A 50 -6.02 0.47 3.72
N PHE A 51 -6.46 1.71 3.54
CA PHE A 51 -7.26 2.13 2.38
C PHE A 51 -6.51 3.06 1.45
N GLN A 52 -5.43 3.70 1.93
CA GLN A 52 -4.62 4.60 1.13
C GLN A 52 -3.15 4.51 1.51
N PHE A 53 -2.30 4.65 0.49
CA PHE A 53 -0.85 4.66 0.58
C PHE A 53 -0.31 5.88 -0.14
N ASP A 54 0.43 6.72 0.58
CA ASP A 54 1.14 7.84 0.00
C ASP A 54 2.63 7.50 -0.07
N TYR A 55 3.16 7.59 -1.28
CA TYR A 55 4.59 7.45 -1.56
C TYR A 55 5.14 8.80 -2.01
N SER A 56 6.32 9.16 -1.49
CA SER A 56 7.11 10.32 -1.93
C SER A 56 8.47 9.85 -2.40
N SER A 57 8.93 10.39 -3.52
CA SER A 57 10.29 10.17 -4.04
C SER A 57 11.38 10.70 -3.12
N ASP A 58 11.06 11.68 -2.27
CA ASP A 58 12.01 12.34 -1.36
C ASP A 58 12.30 11.45 -0.15
N MET A 59 11.30 10.70 0.32
CA MET A 59 11.44 9.76 1.44
C MET A 59 11.42 8.31 0.95
N LYS A 60 12.48 7.93 0.23
CA LYS A 60 12.63 6.58 -0.33
C LYS A 60 12.48 5.50 0.73
N GLY A 61 11.65 4.51 0.43
CA GLY A 61 11.41 3.38 1.31
C GLY A 61 10.42 3.63 2.45
N TYR A 62 9.98 4.87 2.64
CA TYR A 62 8.89 5.20 3.54
C TYR A 62 7.56 5.22 2.78
N VAL A 63 6.54 4.72 3.45
CA VAL A 63 5.17 4.80 2.98
C VAL A 63 4.31 5.31 4.13
N LYS A 64 3.53 6.34 3.85
CA LYS A 64 2.50 6.82 4.77
C LYS A 64 1.22 6.08 4.44
N ALA A 65 0.61 5.43 5.43
CA ALA A 65 -0.59 4.65 5.21
C ALA A 65 -1.74 5.11 6.12
N HIS A 66 -2.94 5.05 5.57
CA HIS A 66 -4.17 5.53 6.22
C HIS A 66 -5.18 4.39 6.35
N LYS A 67 -5.88 4.36 7.49
CA LYS A 67 -6.99 3.43 7.73
C LYS A 67 -8.31 3.86 7.07
N THR A 68 -8.37 5.07 6.54
CA THR A 68 -9.50 5.61 5.77
C THR A 68 -8.97 6.40 4.59
N ILE A 69 -9.76 6.53 3.53
CA ILE A 69 -9.40 7.36 2.38
C ILE A 69 -9.36 8.82 2.84
N ASN A 70 -8.26 9.53 2.55
CA ASN A 70 -7.98 10.89 3.01
C ASN A 70 -8.08 11.06 4.54
N GLY A 71 -7.74 10.02 5.31
CA GLY A 71 -7.78 10.08 6.76
C GLY A 71 -6.83 11.13 7.34
N LEU A 72 -7.21 11.74 8.47
CA LEU A 72 -6.31 12.58 9.26
C LEU A 72 -5.23 11.75 9.99
N ILE A 73 -5.59 10.53 10.40
CA ILE A 73 -4.68 9.66 11.14
C ILE A 73 -3.94 8.79 10.13
N ALA A 74 -2.63 9.00 10.07
CA ALA A 74 -1.73 8.24 9.23
C ALA A 74 -0.53 7.76 10.06
N HIS A 75 0.03 6.63 9.64
CA HIS A 75 1.26 6.09 10.22
C HIS A 75 2.31 5.95 9.14
N ASN A 76 3.56 6.24 9.50
CA ASN A 76 4.69 6.09 8.59
C ASN A 76 5.34 4.73 8.80
N TYR A 77 5.60 4.01 7.71
CA TYR A 77 6.23 2.72 7.73
C TYR A 77 7.48 2.75 6.87
N PHE A 78 8.61 2.33 7.42
CA PHE A 78 9.80 2.07 6.60
C PHE A 78 9.70 0.66 6.03
N MET A 79 9.22 0.59 4.78
CA MET A 79 8.92 -0.67 4.12
C MET A 79 10.06 -1.14 3.22
N SER A 80 11.01 -0.29 2.84
CA SER A 80 12.09 -0.68 1.90
C SER A 80 12.83 -1.95 2.30
N LYS A 81 12.94 -2.89 1.37
CA LYS A 81 13.93 -3.97 1.41
C LYS A 81 15.26 -3.57 0.78
N THR A 82 15.21 -2.68 -0.19
CA THR A 82 16.37 -2.23 -0.97
C THR A 82 16.56 -0.73 -0.79
N ASN A 83 17.78 -0.25 -1.04
CA ASN A 83 18.08 1.18 -1.10
C ASN A 83 17.72 1.77 -2.48
N ALA A 84 17.20 0.95 -3.40
CA ALA A 84 16.84 1.34 -4.75
C ALA A 84 15.49 2.08 -4.77
N PRO A 85 15.25 2.96 -5.77
CA PRO A 85 13.94 3.57 -5.98
C PRO A 85 12.88 2.48 -6.18
N VAL A 86 11.72 2.67 -5.57
CA VAL A 86 10.60 1.75 -5.72
C VAL A 86 9.85 2.14 -6.98
N LEU A 87 9.95 1.31 -8.01
CA LEU A 87 9.17 1.47 -9.24
C LEU A 87 7.74 1.00 -8.98
N PRO A 88 6.69 1.61 -9.58
CA PRO A 88 5.31 1.14 -9.46
C PRO A 88 5.13 -0.27 -10.04
N PRO A 89 4.05 -1.00 -9.66
CA PRO A 89 3.77 -2.32 -10.23
C PRO A 89 3.47 -2.19 -11.73
N THR A 90 4.19 -2.95 -12.55
CA THR A 90 3.99 -3.00 -14.01
C THR A 90 3.23 -4.25 -14.45
N ASN A 91 3.22 -5.29 -13.62
CA ASN A 91 2.54 -6.56 -13.92
C ASN A 91 1.05 -6.46 -13.59
N LEU A 92 0.21 -6.88 -14.52
CA LEU A 92 -1.23 -7.02 -14.31
C LEU A 92 -1.52 -8.15 -13.31
N ALA A 93 -2.54 -7.95 -12.47
CA ALA A 93 -3.03 -8.97 -11.54
C ALA A 93 -3.72 -10.12 -12.28
N HIS A 94 -4.28 -9.84 -13.44
CA HIS A 94 -4.99 -10.80 -14.27
C HIS A 94 -4.56 -10.63 -15.73
N ASN A 95 -4.16 -11.72 -16.37
CA ASN A 95 -3.81 -11.73 -17.80
C ASN A 95 -5.05 -11.60 -18.71
N ASN A 96 -6.24 -11.88 -18.17
CA ASN A 96 -7.52 -11.85 -18.87
C ASN A 96 -8.50 -10.89 -18.18
N LYS A 97 -9.52 -10.43 -18.91
CA LYS A 97 -10.58 -9.55 -18.38
C LYS A 97 -11.18 -10.13 -17.10
N CYS A 98 -10.85 -9.52 -15.96
CA CYS A 98 -11.41 -9.82 -14.67
C CYS A 98 -12.94 -9.66 -14.77
N PRO A 99 -13.75 -10.68 -14.46
CA PRO A 99 -15.19 -10.61 -14.64
C PRO A 99 -15.77 -9.56 -13.69
N ILE A 100 -16.13 -8.41 -14.25
CA ILE A 100 -16.93 -7.40 -13.56
C ILE A 100 -18.27 -8.10 -13.24
N LYS A 101 -18.64 -8.18 -11.96
CA LYS A 101 -19.90 -8.80 -11.52
C LYS A 101 -21.04 -8.23 -12.37
N LYS A 102 -21.74 -9.11 -13.10
CA LYS A 102 -22.96 -8.71 -13.80
C LYS A 102 -23.93 -8.14 -12.77
N LYS A 103 -24.48 -6.95 -13.06
CA LYS A 103 -25.58 -6.38 -12.30
C LYS A 103 -26.75 -7.37 -12.41
N ASN A 104 -27.12 -8.03 -11.32
CA ASN A 104 -28.36 -8.79 -11.28
C ASN A 104 -29.49 -7.78 -11.47
N ARG A 105 -30.25 -7.95 -12.56
CA ARG A 105 -31.40 -7.15 -12.93
C ARG A 105 -32.64 -7.73 -12.28
#